data_AF-A0A8T6A7R2-F1
#
_entry.id   AF-A0A8T6A7R2-F1
#
_cell.length_a   1.000
_cell.length_b   1.000
_cell.length_c   1.000
_cell.angle_alpha   90.00
_cell.angle_beta   90.00
_cell.angle_gamma   90.00
#
_symmetry.space_group_name_H-M   'P 1'
#
loop_
_entity.id
_entity.type
_entity.pdbx_description
1 polymer ?
#
loop_
_entity_poly.entity_id
_entity_poly.type
_entity_poly.pdbx_seq_one_letter_code
_entity_poly.pdbx_strand_id
1 'polypeptide(L)'
;MNDISSDDIFLLKQRLAEQEALIHALQEKLSNREREIDHLQAQLDKLRRMNFGSRSEKVSRRIAQMEADLNRLQKESDTLTGRVYDPAVQRPLRQTRTRKPFPESLPRDEKRLLPAAPCCPNCGGSLSYLGEDTAEQLELMRSAFRVIRTVREKHACTQCDAIVQAPAPSRPIERGIAGPGLLARVLTSKYAEHTPLYCQSEIYGRQGVELSRSLLSGWVDACCRLLSPLEEALHGYVMTDGKLHADDTPVQVLMPGNK
;
A
#
# COMPACT_ATOMS: atom_id res chain seq x y z
N MET A 1 4.04 79.66 46.56
CA MET A 1 3.68 78.49 47.39
C MET A 1 2.23 78.21 47.08
N ASN A 2 1.96 77.22 46.23
CA ASN A 2 0.60 76.92 45.78
C ASN A 2 -0.14 76.22 46.92
N ASP A 3 -1.20 76.86 47.41
CA ASP A 3 -2.14 76.31 48.37
C ASP A 3 -2.85 75.12 47.71
N ILE A 4 -2.54 73.91 48.17
CA ILE A 4 -3.31 72.72 47.80
C ILE A 4 -4.61 72.83 48.61
N SER A 5 -5.70 73.19 47.93
CA SER A 5 -7.02 73.31 48.56
C SER A 5 -7.42 71.96 49.19
N SER A 6 -8.02 72.01 50.37
CA SER A 6 -8.62 70.86 51.06
C SER A 6 -9.55 70.04 50.14
N ASP A 7 -10.15 70.68 49.14
CA ASP A 7 -11.04 70.05 48.16
C ASP A 7 -10.29 69.14 47.17
N ASP A 8 -9.05 69.48 46.80
CA ASP A 8 -8.22 68.64 45.91
C ASP A 8 -7.78 67.35 46.62
N ILE A 9 -7.52 67.43 47.93
CA ILE A 9 -7.18 66.27 48.76
C ILE A 9 -8.40 65.34 48.89
N PHE A 10 -9.61 65.90 49.01
CA PHE A 10 -10.84 65.11 49.06
C PHE A 10 -11.13 64.41 47.72
N LEU A 11 -10.98 65.13 46.60
CA LEU A 11 -11.17 64.57 45.26
C LEU A 11 -10.15 63.46 44.94
N LEU A 12 -8.89 63.61 45.37
CA LEU A 12 -7.87 62.57 45.22
C LEU A 12 -8.19 61.33 46.07
N LYS A 13 -8.67 61.52 47.31
CA LYS A 13 -9.11 60.40 48.16
C LYS A 13 -10.31 59.66 47.57
N GLN A 14 -11.25 60.38 46.96
CA GLN A 14 -12.38 59.77 46.26
C GLN A 14 -11.92 58.95 45.04
N ARG A 15 -11.02 59.50 44.21
CA ARG A 15 -10.46 58.76 43.06
C ARG A 15 -9.65 57.53 43.47
N LEU A 16 -8.90 57.60 44.58
CA LEU A 16 -8.19 56.45 45.13
C LEU A 16 -9.15 55.35 45.56
N ALA A 17 -10.24 55.70 46.26
CA ALA A 17 -11.26 54.74 46.66
C ALA A 17 -11.96 54.08 45.45
N GLU A 18 -12.25 54.85 44.40
CA GLU A 18 -12.81 54.34 43.14
C GLU A 18 -11.83 53.40 42.41
N GLN A 19 -10.53 53.74 42.40
CA GLN A 19 -9.48 52.88 41.82
C GLN A 19 -9.28 51.59 42.63
N GLU A 20 -9.28 51.66 43.95
CA GLU A 20 -9.19 50.48 44.84
C GLU A 20 -10.39 49.55 44.63
N ALA A 21 -11.60 50.09 44.52
CA ALA A 21 -12.80 49.31 44.22
C ALA A 21 -12.72 48.64 42.83
N LEU A 22 -12.19 49.34 41.83
CA LEU A 22 -11.99 48.79 40.49
C LEU A 22 -10.92 47.69 40.47
N ILE A 23 -9.81 47.87 41.19
CA ILE A 23 -8.75 46.87 41.32
C ILE A 23 -9.29 45.61 41.98
N HIS A 24 -10.06 45.75 43.06
CA HIS A 24 -10.68 44.62 43.74
C HIS A 24 -11.64 43.85 42.81
N ALA A 25 -12.49 44.57 42.06
CA ALA A 25 -13.40 43.96 41.10
C ALA A 25 -12.67 43.24 39.94
N LEU A 26 -11.53 43.77 39.49
CA LEU A 26 -10.69 43.14 38.47
C LEU A 26 -9.96 41.91 39.00
N GLN A 27 -9.46 41.94 40.23
CA GLN A 27 -8.82 40.81 40.90
C GLN A 27 -9.81 39.64 41.09
N GLU A 28 -11.05 39.94 41.47
CA GLU A 28 -12.10 38.93 41.59
C GLU A 28 -12.44 38.28 40.24
N LYS A 29 -12.51 39.08 39.17
CA LYS A 29 -12.69 38.56 37.80
C LYS A 29 -11.52 37.68 37.35
N LEU A 30 -10.28 38.08 37.63
CA LEU A 30 -9.09 37.28 37.32
C LEU A 30 -9.12 35.94 38.05
N SER A 31 -9.41 35.94 39.35
CA SER A 31 -9.52 34.71 40.14
C SER A 31 -10.61 33.76 39.61
N ASN A 32 -11.75 34.30 39.18
CA ASN A 32 -12.81 33.49 38.58
C ASN A 32 -12.39 32.89 37.23
N ARG A 33 -11.61 33.63 36.42
CA ARG A 33 -11.09 33.12 35.14
C ARG A 33 -10.00 32.08 35.31
N GLU A 34 -9.13 32.24 36.31
CA GLU A 34 -8.11 31.22 36.65
C GLU A 34 -8.77 29.89 37.05
N ARG A 35 -9.82 29.93 37.89
CA ARG A 35 -10.59 28.73 38.25
C ARG A 35 -11.25 28.06 37.04
N GLU A 36 -11.75 28.85 36.10
CA GLU A 36 -12.36 28.34 34.86
C GLU A 36 -11.32 27.69 33.95
N ILE A 37 -10.13 28.29 33.84
CA ILE A 37 -8.98 27.72 33.11
C ILE A 37 -8.57 26.38 33.72
N ASP A 38 -8.39 26.30 35.03
CA ASP A 38 -8.03 25.05 35.73
C ASP A 38 -9.07 23.96 35.50
N HIS A 39 -10.35 24.31 35.57
CA HIS A 39 -11.45 23.38 35.32
C HIS A 39 -11.43 22.83 33.88
N LEU A 40 -11.28 23.71 32.89
CA LEU A 40 -11.22 23.32 31.48
C LEU A 40 -9.96 22.52 31.15
N GLN A 41 -8.81 22.85 31.76
CA GLN A 41 -7.57 22.08 31.62
C GLN A 41 -7.73 20.67 32.19
N ALA A 42 -8.35 20.51 33.37
CA ALA A 42 -8.61 19.20 33.96
C ALA A 42 -9.56 18.36 33.08
N GLN A 43 -10.57 18.97 32.46
CA GLN A 43 -11.44 18.30 31.50
C GLN A 43 -10.69 17.85 30.23
N LEU A 44 -9.84 18.71 29.68
CA LEU A 44 -8.99 18.41 28.53
C LEU A 44 -8.04 17.24 28.81
N ASP A 45 -7.40 17.23 29.98
CA ASP A 45 -6.51 16.14 30.38
C ASP A 45 -7.25 14.83 30.59
N LYS A 46 -8.47 14.88 31.14
CA LYS A 46 -9.35 13.70 31.24
C LYS A 46 -9.72 13.16 29.86
N LEU A 47 -10.13 14.02 28.93
CA LEU A 47 -10.46 13.64 27.55
C LEU A 47 -9.24 13.10 26.79
N ARG A 48 -8.06 13.71 26.97
CA ARG A 48 -6.79 13.21 26.42
C ARG A 48 -6.43 11.83 26.98
N ARG A 49 -6.61 11.60 28.28
CA ARG A 49 -6.40 10.28 28.90
C ARG A 49 -7.40 9.24 28.39
N MET A 50 -8.66 9.62 28.16
CA MET A 50 -9.69 8.73 27.62
C MET A 50 -9.41 8.35 26.14
N ASN A 51 -9.00 9.30 25.30
CA ASN A 51 -8.78 9.06 23.88
C ASN A 51 -7.38 8.50 23.55
N PHE A 52 -6.35 8.88 24.32
CA PHE A 52 -4.94 8.60 23.98
C PHE A 52 -4.12 7.97 25.13
N GLY A 53 -4.67 7.89 26.35
CA GLY A 53 -3.88 7.70 27.58
C GLY A 53 -3.31 6.31 27.84
N SER A 54 -4.01 5.19 27.60
CA SER A 54 -3.51 3.88 28.05
C SER A 54 -2.74 3.08 27.00
N ARG A 55 -2.71 3.54 25.74
CA ARG A 55 -2.07 2.83 24.62
C ARG A 55 -0.73 3.41 24.18
N SER A 56 -0.44 4.71 24.33
CA SER A 56 0.74 5.28 23.68
C SER A 56 2.06 4.84 24.34
N GLU A 57 2.27 5.07 25.63
CA GLU A 57 3.60 4.86 26.23
C GLU A 57 3.97 3.39 26.49
N LYS A 58 3.04 2.58 27.01
CA LYS A 58 3.31 1.14 27.25
C LYS A 58 3.53 0.39 25.93
N VAL A 59 2.81 0.74 24.88
CA VAL A 59 2.99 0.13 23.56
C VAL A 59 4.27 0.63 22.92
N SER A 60 4.59 1.93 22.97
CA SER A 60 5.89 2.44 22.47
C SER A 60 7.08 1.82 23.19
N ARG A 61 7.04 1.68 24.52
CA ARG A 61 8.11 1.00 25.28
C ARG A 61 8.21 -0.49 24.91
N ARG A 62 7.07 -1.17 24.73
CA ARG A 62 7.05 -2.59 24.34
C ARG A 62 7.49 -2.81 22.90
N ILE A 63 7.18 -1.90 21.99
CA ILE A 63 7.69 -1.88 20.61
C ILE A 63 9.20 -1.67 20.62
N ALA A 64 9.71 -0.65 21.34
CA ALA A 64 11.15 -0.40 21.43
C ALA A 64 11.92 -1.59 22.02
N GLN A 65 11.33 -2.26 23.01
CA GLN A 65 11.91 -3.47 23.59
C GLN A 65 11.89 -4.66 22.62
N MET A 66 10.78 -4.86 21.89
CA MET A 66 10.68 -5.88 20.84
C MET A 66 11.63 -5.62 19.66
N GLU A 67 11.84 -4.36 19.26
CA GLU A 67 12.79 -3.97 18.22
C GLU A 67 14.24 -4.20 18.68
N ALA A 68 14.56 -3.91 19.94
CA ALA A 68 15.86 -4.23 20.52
C ALA A 68 16.13 -5.74 20.56
N ASP A 69 15.12 -6.53 20.96
CA ASP A 69 15.22 -8.00 20.99
C ASP A 69 15.38 -8.59 19.57
N LEU A 70 14.63 -8.09 18.59
CA LEU A 70 14.79 -8.48 17.19
C LEU A 70 16.20 -8.19 16.68
N ASN A 71 16.74 -7.00 16.95
CA ASN A 71 18.09 -6.63 16.52
C ASN A 71 19.18 -7.51 17.18
N ARG A 72 19.00 -7.90 18.44
CA ARG A 72 19.91 -8.84 19.11
C ARG A 72 19.86 -10.22 18.47
N LEU A 73 18.66 -10.78 18.28
CA LEU A 73 18.48 -12.09 17.64
C LEU A 73 18.98 -12.10 16.19
N GLN A 74 18.81 -10.99 15.46
CA GLN A 74 19.35 -10.81 14.12
C GLN A 74 20.88 -10.87 14.13
N LYS A 75 21.54 -10.14 15.04
CA LYS A 75 23.01 -10.15 15.19
C LYS A 75 23.55 -11.52 15.59
N GLU A 76 22.89 -12.22 16.52
CA GLU A 76 23.24 -13.59 16.91
C GLU A 76 23.04 -14.58 15.75
N SER A 77 21.97 -14.41 14.97
CA SER A 77 21.77 -15.20 13.75
C SER A 77 22.84 -14.91 12.70
N ASP A 78 23.24 -13.65 12.52
CA ASP A 78 24.24 -13.25 11.53
C ASP A 78 25.65 -13.73 11.92
N THR A 79 26.00 -13.77 13.21
CA THR A 79 27.27 -14.38 13.68
C THR A 79 27.25 -15.90 13.52
N LEU A 80 26.14 -16.57 13.84
CA LEU A 80 26.00 -18.02 13.66
C LEU A 80 25.96 -18.45 12.18
N THR A 81 25.46 -17.60 11.29
CA THR A 81 25.36 -17.87 9.85
C THR A 81 26.50 -17.27 9.02
N GLY A 82 27.46 -16.59 9.65
CA GLY A 82 28.62 -15.98 8.97
C GLY A 82 28.27 -14.79 8.07
N ARG A 83 27.11 -14.15 8.27
CA ARG A 83 26.64 -13.01 7.47
C ARG A 83 27.21 -11.69 7.98
N VAL A 84 28.51 -11.47 7.81
CA VAL A 84 29.04 -10.10 7.81
C VAL A 84 28.54 -9.43 6.53
N TYR A 85 27.98 -8.23 6.63
CA TYR A 85 27.52 -7.49 5.45
C TYR A 85 28.73 -7.08 4.61
N ASP A 86 29.04 -7.88 3.60
CA ASP A 86 30.00 -7.55 2.56
C ASP A 86 29.24 -7.05 1.32
N PRO A 87 29.35 -5.75 0.97
CA PRO A 87 28.70 -5.21 -0.22
C PRO A 87 29.22 -5.81 -1.54
N ALA A 88 30.32 -6.58 -1.54
CA ALA A 88 30.84 -7.28 -2.70
C ALA A 88 30.22 -8.67 -2.94
N VAL A 89 29.48 -9.24 -1.97
CA VAL A 89 28.90 -10.58 -2.10
C VAL A 89 27.46 -10.48 -2.61
N GLN A 90 27.23 -10.89 -3.87
CA GLN A 90 25.88 -11.07 -4.40
C GLN A 90 25.12 -12.08 -3.53
N ARG A 91 24.09 -11.61 -2.83
CA ARG A 91 23.23 -12.45 -2.01
C ARG A 91 22.67 -13.58 -2.87
N PRO A 92 22.64 -14.83 -2.39
CA PRO A 92 21.91 -15.89 -3.07
C PRO A 92 20.45 -15.43 -3.22
N LEU A 93 19.96 -15.47 -4.47
CA LEU A 93 18.56 -15.21 -4.82
C LEU A 93 17.68 -15.88 -3.78
N ARG A 94 16.90 -15.07 -3.06
CA ARG A 94 15.94 -15.54 -2.06
C ARG A 94 15.20 -16.73 -2.67
N GLN A 95 15.37 -17.93 -2.10
CA GLN A 95 14.74 -19.14 -2.63
C GLN A 95 13.27 -18.84 -2.85
N THR A 96 12.87 -18.77 -4.11
CA THR A 96 11.49 -18.47 -4.48
C THR A 96 10.66 -19.59 -3.90
N ARG A 97 9.85 -19.29 -2.87
CA ARG A 97 8.83 -20.21 -2.36
C ARG A 97 8.11 -20.82 -3.55
N THR A 98 8.12 -22.15 -3.61
CA THR A 98 7.42 -22.91 -4.64
C THR A 98 5.96 -22.48 -4.64
N ARG A 99 5.46 -22.08 -5.80
CA ARG A 99 4.08 -21.59 -5.92
C ARG A 99 3.14 -22.74 -5.62
N LYS A 100 2.11 -22.49 -4.80
CA LYS A 100 1.03 -23.45 -4.60
C LYS A 100 0.34 -23.66 -5.96
N PRO A 101 0.18 -24.89 -6.44
CA PRO A 101 -0.53 -25.16 -7.68
C PRO A 101 -2.00 -24.72 -7.54
N PHE A 102 -2.63 -24.41 -8.67
CA PHE A 102 -4.06 -24.11 -8.68
C PHE A 102 -4.88 -25.35 -8.33
N PRO A 103 -6.07 -25.18 -7.71
CA PRO A 103 -6.96 -26.30 -7.42
C PRO A 103 -7.22 -27.17 -8.65
N GLU A 104 -7.23 -28.49 -8.46
CA GLU A 104 -7.51 -29.44 -9.55
C GLU A 104 -8.94 -29.32 -10.07
N SER A 105 -9.88 -28.88 -9.22
CA SER A 105 -11.28 -28.66 -9.56
C SER A 105 -11.52 -27.56 -10.59
N LEU A 106 -10.56 -26.65 -10.82
CA LEU A 106 -10.71 -25.60 -11.82
C LEU A 106 -10.52 -26.17 -13.24
N PRO A 107 -11.40 -25.82 -14.20
CA PRO A 107 -11.27 -26.26 -15.58
C PRO A 107 -9.97 -25.71 -16.19
N ARG A 108 -9.25 -26.58 -16.90
CA ARG A 108 -7.99 -26.24 -17.59
C ARG A 108 -8.22 -26.17 -19.09
N ASP A 109 -7.96 -25.00 -19.67
CA ASP A 109 -7.93 -24.84 -21.12
C ASP A 109 -6.47 -24.93 -21.57
N GLU A 110 -6.10 -26.06 -22.19
CA GLU A 110 -4.74 -26.31 -22.67
C GLU A 110 -4.49 -25.65 -24.03
N LYS A 111 -3.36 -24.94 -24.15
CA LYS A 111 -2.86 -24.36 -25.39
C LYS A 111 -1.45 -24.86 -25.65
N ARG A 112 -1.31 -25.72 -26.65
CA ARG A 112 -0.03 -26.30 -27.06
C ARG A 112 0.59 -25.45 -28.16
N LEU A 113 1.84 -25.03 -27.95
CA LEU A 113 2.60 -24.15 -28.82
C LEU A 113 3.77 -24.93 -29.41
N LEU A 114 3.74 -25.08 -30.73
CA LEU A 114 4.77 -25.70 -31.55
C LEU A 114 5.78 -24.63 -32.02
N PRO A 115 7.02 -25.02 -32.33
CA PRO A 115 7.96 -24.15 -33.06
C PRO A 115 7.31 -23.50 -34.29
N ALA A 116 7.68 -22.24 -34.55
CA ALA A 116 7.08 -21.45 -35.62
C ALA A 116 7.28 -22.06 -37.02
N ALA A 117 8.37 -22.81 -37.21
CA ALA A 117 8.69 -23.53 -38.43
C ALA A 117 8.96 -25.01 -38.13
N PRO A 118 8.65 -25.92 -39.07
CA PRO A 118 8.91 -27.35 -38.92
C PRO A 118 10.41 -27.72 -39.10
N CYS A 119 11.25 -26.75 -39.45
CA CYS A 119 12.69 -26.93 -39.66
C CYS A 119 13.51 -26.04 -38.73
N CYS A 120 14.77 -26.42 -38.52
CA CYS A 120 15.69 -25.65 -37.71
C CYS A 120 15.96 -24.27 -38.33
N PRO A 121 15.80 -23.17 -37.58
CA PRO A 121 16.07 -21.83 -38.10
C PRO A 121 17.55 -21.57 -38.39
N ASN A 122 18.46 -22.41 -37.86
CA ASN A 122 19.91 -22.25 -38.04
C ASN A 122 20.46 -23.02 -39.25
N CYS A 123 20.00 -24.25 -39.48
CA CYS A 123 20.55 -25.11 -40.54
C CYS A 123 19.51 -25.73 -41.49
N GLY A 124 18.21 -25.50 -41.26
CA GLY A 124 17.14 -26.09 -42.08
C GLY A 124 16.86 -27.58 -41.84
N GLY A 125 17.59 -28.23 -40.93
CA GLY A 125 17.40 -29.64 -40.59
C GLY A 125 16.05 -29.96 -39.93
N SER A 126 15.67 -31.24 -39.92
CA SER A 126 14.45 -31.71 -39.28
C SER A 126 14.48 -31.56 -37.76
N LEU A 127 13.31 -31.33 -37.18
CA LEU A 127 13.10 -31.17 -35.74
C LEU A 127 12.49 -32.45 -35.13
N SER A 128 13.05 -32.89 -34.01
CA SER A 128 12.53 -34.01 -33.20
C SER A 128 12.11 -33.52 -31.81
N TYR A 129 11.00 -34.05 -31.29
CA TYR A 129 10.53 -33.72 -29.95
C TYR A 129 11.59 -34.02 -28.87
N LEU A 130 11.83 -33.05 -28.00
CA LEU A 130 12.79 -33.15 -26.88
C LEU A 130 12.08 -33.12 -25.51
N GLY A 131 11.03 -32.32 -25.39
CA GLY A 131 10.30 -32.14 -24.13
C GLY A 131 9.33 -30.97 -24.19
N GLU A 132 8.77 -30.58 -23.05
CA GLU A 132 7.81 -29.48 -22.98
C GLU A 132 8.02 -28.63 -21.71
N ASP A 133 7.77 -27.33 -21.83
CA ASP A 133 7.63 -26.43 -20.68
C ASP A 133 6.16 -26.10 -20.49
N THR A 134 5.68 -26.22 -19.26
CA THR A 134 4.29 -25.92 -18.90
C THR A 134 4.22 -24.68 -18.02
N ALA A 135 3.25 -23.81 -18.29
CA ALA A 135 2.98 -22.65 -17.45
C ALA A 135 1.47 -22.43 -17.33
N GLU A 136 1.01 -22.32 -16.09
CA GLU A 136 -0.41 -22.08 -15.78
C GLU A 136 -0.66 -20.61 -15.43
N GLN A 137 -1.82 -20.10 -15.85
CA GLN A 137 -2.35 -18.79 -15.50
C GLN A 137 -3.81 -18.89 -15.11
N LEU A 138 -4.22 -18.12 -14.11
CA LEU A 138 -5.60 -18.00 -13.68
C LEU A 138 -6.29 -16.89 -14.47
N GLU A 139 -7.38 -17.24 -15.13
CA GLU A 139 -8.18 -16.35 -15.97
C GLU A 139 -9.63 -16.32 -15.47
N LEU A 140 -10.31 -15.20 -15.68
CA LEU A 140 -11.73 -15.08 -15.39
C LEU A 140 -12.49 -14.90 -16.70
N MET A 141 -13.17 -15.96 -17.15
CA MET A 141 -13.95 -15.95 -18.39
C MET A 141 -15.44 -16.12 -18.08
N ARG A 142 -16.27 -15.16 -18.52
CA ARG A 142 -17.72 -15.19 -18.29
C ARG A 142 -18.09 -15.42 -16.81
N SER A 143 -17.38 -14.72 -15.92
CA SER A 143 -17.52 -14.82 -14.45
C SER A 143 -17.16 -16.18 -13.83
N ALA A 144 -16.50 -17.07 -14.58
CA ALA A 144 -15.99 -18.34 -14.07
C ALA A 144 -14.45 -18.38 -14.13
N PHE A 145 -13.84 -18.88 -13.06
CA PHE A 145 -12.40 -19.09 -13.02
C PHE A 145 -11.98 -20.27 -13.89
N ARG A 146 -10.93 -20.07 -14.68
CA ARG A 146 -10.30 -21.09 -15.50
C ARG A 146 -8.80 -21.00 -15.38
N VAL A 147 -8.13 -22.13 -15.60
CA VAL A 147 -6.67 -22.17 -15.68
C VAL A 147 -6.28 -22.31 -17.15
N ILE A 148 -5.60 -21.31 -17.69
CA ILE A 148 -5.00 -21.41 -19.02
C ILE A 148 -3.65 -22.09 -18.87
N ARG A 149 -3.55 -23.33 -19.34
CA ARG A 149 -2.30 -24.10 -19.33
C ARG A 149 -1.62 -23.94 -20.69
N THR A 150 -0.52 -23.21 -20.73
CA THR A 150 0.30 -23.08 -21.94
C THR A 150 1.40 -24.13 -21.91
N VAL A 151 1.43 -25.00 -22.92
CA VAL A 151 2.45 -26.04 -23.10
C VAL A 151 3.31 -25.65 -24.30
N ARG A 152 4.60 -25.43 -24.08
CA ARG A 152 5.56 -25.05 -25.14
C ARG A 152 6.49 -26.20 -25.42
N GLU A 153 6.33 -26.83 -26.57
CA GLU A 153 7.15 -27.96 -26.97
C GLU A 153 8.55 -27.51 -27.38
N LYS A 154 9.54 -28.20 -26.82
CA LYS A 154 10.95 -28.11 -27.19
C LYS A 154 11.22 -29.18 -28.23
N HIS A 155 11.82 -28.76 -29.33
CA HIS A 155 12.28 -29.66 -30.37
C HIS A 155 13.80 -29.48 -30.55
N ALA A 156 14.53 -30.57 -30.70
CA ALA A 156 15.96 -30.54 -31.02
C ALA A 156 16.15 -30.77 -32.52
N CYS A 157 17.08 -30.05 -33.12
CA CYS A 157 17.49 -30.30 -34.50
C CYS A 157 18.38 -31.55 -34.58
N THR A 158 18.08 -32.45 -35.51
CA THR A 158 18.85 -33.70 -35.70
C THR A 158 20.24 -33.50 -36.35
N GLN A 159 20.55 -32.29 -36.83
CA GLN A 159 21.82 -32.00 -37.53
C GLN A 159 22.80 -31.14 -36.72
N CYS A 160 22.31 -30.20 -35.91
CA CYS A 160 23.15 -29.25 -35.20
C CYS A 160 22.84 -29.14 -33.70
N ASP A 161 21.98 -30.03 -33.18
CA ASP A 161 21.55 -30.10 -31.77
C ASP A 161 20.94 -28.80 -31.21
N ALA A 162 20.58 -27.85 -32.07
CA ALA A 162 19.92 -26.61 -31.66
C ALA A 162 18.51 -26.91 -31.13
N ILE A 163 18.19 -26.36 -29.95
CA ILE A 163 16.85 -26.46 -29.34
C ILE A 163 15.99 -25.31 -29.86
N VAL A 164 14.88 -25.67 -30.49
CA VAL A 164 13.87 -24.75 -31.03
C VAL A 164 12.59 -24.89 -30.21
N GLN A 165 12.04 -23.76 -29.78
CA GLN A 165 10.82 -23.69 -28.99
C GLN A 165 10.05 -22.43 -29.41
N ALA A 166 8.71 -22.49 -29.42
CA ALA A 166 7.87 -21.30 -29.56
C ALA A 166 8.21 -20.29 -28.44
N PRO A 167 8.24 -18.96 -28.68
CA PRO A 167 8.44 -17.99 -27.61
C PRO A 167 7.33 -18.04 -26.55
N ALA A 168 7.63 -17.59 -25.33
CA ALA A 168 6.63 -17.48 -24.28
C ALA A 168 5.59 -16.42 -24.66
N PRO A 169 4.28 -16.70 -24.54
CA PRO A 169 3.27 -15.66 -24.72
C PRO A 169 3.51 -14.49 -23.78
N SER A 170 3.32 -13.27 -24.29
CA SER A 170 3.36 -12.06 -23.47
C SER A 170 2.30 -12.11 -22.38
N ARG A 171 2.63 -11.60 -21.20
CA ARG A 171 1.72 -11.49 -20.06
C ARG A 171 1.72 -10.05 -19.58
N PRO A 172 0.59 -9.51 -19.07
CA PRO A 172 0.56 -8.18 -18.50
C PRO A 172 1.58 -8.02 -17.36
N ILE A 173 1.63 -9.00 -16.46
CA ILE A 173 2.61 -9.04 -15.36
C ILE A 173 3.59 -10.19 -15.63
N GLU A 174 4.87 -9.85 -15.80
CA GLU A 174 5.93 -10.84 -16.00
C GLU A 174 5.97 -11.84 -14.85
N ARG A 175 6.06 -13.13 -15.21
CA ARG A 175 6.02 -14.26 -14.27
C ARG A 175 4.78 -14.24 -13.37
N GLY A 176 3.78 -13.39 -13.62
CA GLY A 176 2.53 -13.33 -12.89
C GLY A 176 1.68 -14.58 -13.09
N ILE A 177 0.79 -14.83 -12.14
CA ILE A 177 -0.16 -15.95 -12.20
C ILE A 177 -1.52 -15.52 -12.76
N ALA A 178 -1.81 -14.23 -12.83
CA ALA A 178 -3.07 -13.70 -13.34
C ALA A 178 -3.01 -13.50 -14.86
N GLY A 179 -4.10 -13.86 -15.53
CA GLY A 179 -4.38 -13.48 -16.91
C GLY A 179 -5.03 -12.09 -17.02
N PRO A 180 -5.08 -11.51 -18.23
CA PRO A 180 -5.57 -10.15 -18.46
C PRO A 180 -7.04 -9.93 -18.05
N GLY A 181 -7.94 -10.89 -18.26
CA GLY A 181 -9.35 -10.75 -17.89
C GLY A 181 -9.57 -10.73 -16.38
N LEU A 182 -8.80 -11.54 -15.63
CA LEU A 182 -8.79 -11.46 -14.17
C LEU A 182 -8.29 -10.09 -13.67
N LEU A 183 -7.19 -9.58 -14.23
CA LEU A 183 -6.67 -8.27 -13.87
C LEU A 183 -7.70 -7.15 -14.16
N ALA A 184 -8.32 -7.19 -15.33
CA ALA A 184 -9.38 -6.26 -15.71
C ALA A 184 -10.57 -6.33 -14.74
N ARG A 185 -10.99 -7.54 -14.32
CA ARG A 185 -12.04 -7.69 -13.32
C ARG A 185 -11.65 -7.06 -11.99
N VAL A 186 -10.45 -7.31 -11.49
CA VAL A 186 -9.97 -6.79 -10.20
C VAL A 186 -10.00 -5.25 -10.17
N LEU A 187 -9.50 -4.61 -11.24
CA LEU A 187 -9.49 -3.15 -11.38
C LEU A 187 -10.91 -2.59 -11.48
N THR A 188 -11.73 -3.14 -12.39
CA THR A 188 -13.11 -2.66 -12.60
C THR A 188 -13.94 -2.82 -11.33
N SER A 189 -13.81 -3.96 -10.66
CA SER A 189 -14.52 -4.20 -9.39
C SER A 189 -14.09 -3.21 -8.31
N LYS A 190 -12.79 -2.87 -8.24
CA LYS A 190 -12.28 -1.93 -7.23
C LYS A 190 -12.71 -0.49 -7.49
N TYR A 191 -12.56 -0.03 -8.74
CA TYR A 191 -12.67 1.40 -9.07
C TYR A 191 -14.03 1.78 -9.65
N ALA A 192 -14.65 0.93 -10.46
CA ALA A 192 -15.96 1.21 -11.07
C ALA A 192 -17.12 0.67 -10.22
N GLU A 193 -16.95 -0.50 -9.60
CA GLU A 193 -18.01 -1.14 -8.79
C GLU A 193 -17.81 -0.94 -7.27
N HIS A 194 -16.82 -0.14 -6.87
CA HIS A 194 -16.51 0.18 -5.47
C HIS A 194 -16.37 -1.03 -4.53
N THR A 195 -15.96 -2.19 -5.06
CA THR A 195 -15.76 -3.43 -4.30
C THR A 195 -14.32 -3.50 -3.78
N PRO A 196 -14.07 -3.31 -2.48
CA PRO A 196 -12.72 -3.30 -1.94
C PRO A 196 -12.01 -4.65 -2.11
N LEU A 197 -10.68 -4.64 -2.13
CA LEU A 197 -9.88 -5.85 -2.39
C LEU A 197 -10.10 -6.99 -1.38
N TYR A 198 -10.49 -6.68 -0.14
CA TYR A 198 -10.85 -7.71 0.83
C TYR A 198 -12.16 -8.42 0.47
N CYS A 199 -13.19 -7.68 0.06
CA CYS A 199 -14.45 -8.25 -0.42
C CYS A 199 -14.20 -9.10 -1.68
N GLN A 200 -13.38 -8.61 -2.60
CA GLN A 200 -13.02 -9.39 -3.80
C GLN A 200 -12.33 -10.71 -3.43
N SER A 201 -11.36 -10.66 -2.51
CA SER A 201 -10.67 -11.85 -1.98
C SER A 201 -11.66 -12.89 -1.42
N GLU A 202 -12.65 -12.44 -0.64
CA GLU A 202 -13.70 -13.32 -0.11
C GLU A 202 -14.63 -13.87 -1.20
N ILE A 203 -15.03 -13.05 -2.17
CA ILE A 203 -15.86 -13.47 -3.32
C ILE A 203 -15.15 -14.56 -4.12
N TYR A 204 -13.86 -14.39 -4.41
CA TYR A 204 -13.07 -15.38 -5.14
C TYR A 204 -12.87 -16.65 -4.30
N GLY A 205 -12.70 -16.50 -2.97
CA GLY A 205 -12.63 -17.63 -2.04
C GLY A 205 -13.89 -18.50 -2.07
N ARG A 206 -15.08 -17.90 -2.17
CA ARG A 206 -16.35 -18.64 -2.34
C ARG A 206 -16.44 -19.42 -3.64
N GLN A 207 -15.64 -19.05 -4.65
CA GLN A 207 -15.52 -19.76 -5.93
C GLN A 207 -14.35 -20.77 -5.92
N GLY A 208 -13.74 -21.03 -4.76
CA GLY A 208 -12.63 -21.97 -4.61
C GLY A 208 -11.25 -21.39 -4.95
N VAL A 209 -11.12 -20.07 -5.11
CA VAL A 209 -9.86 -19.41 -5.46
C VAL A 209 -9.40 -18.50 -4.32
N GLU A 210 -8.37 -18.94 -3.59
CA GLU A 210 -7.76 -18.17 -2.51
C GLU A 210 -6.75 -17.14 -3.05
N LEU A 211 -7.14 -15.86 -3.09
CA LEU A 211 -6.26 -14.76 -3.46
C LEU A 211 -6.11 -13.80 -2.28
N SER A 212 -4.89 -13.58 -1.79
CA SER A 212 -4.66 -12.66 -0.67
C SER A 212 -4.84 -11.20 -1.08
N ARG A 213 -5.24 -10.35 -0.12
CA ARG A 213 -5.34 -8.89 -0.33
C ARG A 213 -4.02 -8.27 -0.80
N SER A 214 -2.89 -8.76 -0.28
CA SER A 214 -1.56 -8.30 -0.67
C SER A 214 -1.24 -8.65 -2.13
N LEU A 215 -1.63 -9.83 -2.60
CA LEU A 215 -1.46 -10.25 -3.98
C LEU A 215 -2.29 -9.37 -4.92
N LEU A 216 -3.58 -9.18 -4.59
CA LEU A 216 -4.47 -8.30 -5.35
C LEU A 216 -3.95 -6.86 -5.39
N SER A 217 -3.45 -6.34 -4.27
CA SER A 217 -2.86 -5.00 -4.21
C SER A 217 -1.62 -4.88 -5.09
N GLY A 218 -0.76 -5.90 -5.11
CA GLY A 218 0.40 -5.93 -6.00
C GLY A 218 0.02 -5.99 -7.48
N TRP A 219 -1.08 -6.66 -7.82
CA TRP A 219 -1.62 -6.64 -9.18
C TRP A 219 -2.17 -5.28 -9.58
N VAL A 220 -2.90 -4.60 -8.69
CA VAL A 220 -3.38 -3.24 -8.93
C VAL A 220 -2.20 -2.31 -9.20
N ASP A 221 -1.19 -2.32 -8.35
CA ASP A 221 0.02 -1.52 -8.49
C ASP A 221 0.76 -1.80 -9.82
N ALA A 222 0.92 -3.08 -10.19
CA ALA A 222 1.51 -3.45 -11.47
C ALA A 222 0.68 -2.96 -12.66
N CYS A 223 -0.65 -3.04 -12.59
CA CYS A 223 -1.51 -2.53 -13.65
C CYS A 223 -1.48 -1.01 -13.77
N CYS A 224 -1.41 -0.28 -12.65
CA CYS A 224 -1.25 1.18 -12.69
C CYS A 224 0.02 1.57 -13.46
N ARG A 225 1.15 0.88 -13.22
CA ARG A 225 2.38 1.09 -14.00
C ARG A 225 2.19 0.82 -15.50
N LEU A 226 1.47 -0.25 -15.86
CA LEU A 226 1.19 -0.57 -17.27
C LEU A 226 0.30 0.47 -17.95
N LEU A 227 -0.55 1.16 -17.19
CA LEU A 227 -1.49 2.16 -17.68
C LEU A 227 -0.90 3.59 -17.70
N SER A 228 0.30 3.82 -17.14
CA SER A 228 0.97 5.13 -17.12
C SER A 228 0.99 5.84 -18.49
N PRO A 229 1.31 5.18 -19.62
CA PRO A 229 1.31 5.85 -20.92
C PRO A 229 -0.07 6.39 -21.34
N LEU A 230 -1.16 5.73 -20.90
CA LEU A 230 -2.52 6.19 -21.16
C LEU A 230 -2.90 7.36 -20.25
N GLU A 231 -2.48 7.32 -18.99
CA GLU A 231 -2.63 8.44 -18.05
C GLU A 231 -1.93 9.69 -18.58
N GLU A 232 -0.67 9.55 -19.02
CA GLU A 232 0.12 10.65 -19.58
C GLU A 232 -0.53 11.23 -20.85
N ALA A 233 -1.01 10.36 -21.75
CA ALA A 233 -1.71 10.80 -22.96
C ALA A 233 -3.03 11.53 -22.63
N LEU A 234 -3.81 11.00 -21.68
CA LEU A 234 -5.05 11.62 -21.22
C LEU A 234 -4.78 12.98 -20.57
N HIS A 235 -3.74 13.07 -19.73
CA HIS A 235 -3.32 14.32 -19.11
C HIS A 235 -2.94 15.35 -20.18
N GLY A 236 -2.14 14.97 -21.18
CA GLY A 236 -1.79 15.84 -22.30
C GLY A 236 -3.03 16.35 -23.06
N TYR A 237 -3.97 15.44 -23.36
CA TYR A 237 -5.23 15.80 -24.01
C TYR A 237 -6.05 16.80 -23.19
N VAL A 238 -6.24 16.53 -21.90
CA VAL A 238 -7.03 17.38 -20.98
C VAL A 238 -6.39 18.76 -20.82
N MET A 239 -5.06 18.84 -20.78
CA MET A 239 -4.32 20.11 -20.65
C MET A 239 -4.24 20.94 -21.94
N THR A 240 -4.70 20.41 -23.07
CA THR A 240 -4.69 21.13 -24.35
C THR A 240 -5.81 22.18 -24.44
N ASP A 241 -6.88 22.03 -23.66
CA ASP A 241 -8.03 22.95 -23.70
C ASP A 241 -7.73 24.27 -22.94
N GLY A 242 -8.26 25.38 -23.46
CA GLY A 242 -8.12 26.71 -22.85
C GLY A 242 -8.93 26.90 -21.57
N LYS A 243 -9.87 25.99 -21.26
CA LYS A 243 -10.69 26.05 -20.03
C LYS A 243 -10.87 24.67 -19.39
N LEU A 244 -10.22 24.48 -18.24
CA LEU A 244 -10.35 23.28 -17.41
C LEU A 244 -11.35 23.51 -16.26
N HIS A 245 -12.25 22.55 -16.04
CA HIS A 245 -13.08 22.49 -14.83
C HIS A 245 -12.58 21.32 -13.97
N ALA A 246 -12.40 21.56 -12.68
CA ALA A 246 -12.02 20.55 -11.71
C ALA A 246 -13.05 20.55 -10.56
N ASP A 247 -13.40 19.36 -10.08
CA ASP A 247 -14.24 19.16 -8.91
C ASP A 247 -13.49 18.28 -7.92
N ASP A 248 -13.16 18.84 -6.76
CA ASP A 248 -12.37 18.16 -5.74
C ASP A 248 -13.29 17.42 -4.77
N THR A 249 -13.23 16.08 -4.77
CA THR A 249 -13.88 15.26 -3.76
C THR A 249 -12.86 14.90 -2.66
N PRO A 250 -12.99 15.42 -1.43
CA PRO A 250 -12.05 15.12 -0.36
C PRO A 250 -12.17 13.64 0.07
N VAL A 251 -11.03 12.95 0.17
CA VAL A 251 -10.95 11.56 0.64
C VAL A 251 -10.09 11.50 1.89
N GLN A 252 -10.54 10.76 2.91
CA GLN A 252 -9.75 10.53 4.10
C GLN A 252 -8.59 9.57 3.79
N VAL A 253 -7.36 10.05 4.00
CA VAL A 253 -6.14 9.26 3.85
C VAL A 253 -5.54 8.94 5.22
N LEU A 254 -4.93 7.77 5.36
CA LEU A 254 -4.16 7.42 6.55
C LEU A 254 -2.89 8.28 6.59
N MET A 255 -2.79 9.15 7.60
CA MET A 255 -1.59 9.94 7.83
C MET A 255 -0.44 9.02 8.26
N PRO A 256 0.80 9.25 7.77
CA PRO A 256 1.97 8.51 8.24
C PRO A 256 2.07 8.58 9.77
N GLY A 257 2.07 7.42 10.45
CA GLY A 257 2.20 7.32 11.90
C GLY A 257 0.94 6.87 12.67
N ASN A 258 -0.24 6.90 12.04
CA ASN A 258 -1.47 6.35 12.62
C ASN A 258 -1.77 4.97 12.00
N LYS A 259 -1.47 3.90 12.74
CA LYS A 259 -1.89 2.52 12.41
C LYS A 259 -3.20 2.16 13.08
#